data_AF-A0A6L7YJW9-F1
#
_entry.id   AF-A0A6L7YJW9-F1
#
_cell.length_a   1.000
_cell.length_b   1.000
_cell.length_c   1.000
_cell.angle_alpha   90.00
_cell.angle_beta   90.00
_cell.angle_gamma   90.00
#
_symmetry.space_group_name_H-M   'P 1'
#
loop_
_entity.id
_entity.type
_entity.pdbx_description
1 polymer ?
#
loop_
_entity_poly.entity_id
_entity_poly.type
_entity_poly.pdbx_seq_one_letter_code
_entity_poly.pdbx_strand_id
1 'polypeptide(L)'
;MIQLDGGATVRFAAFTTVARSVGEATNAADMLDNLRQQTVLAEELGFEAMWLGENHFGPYGVGDLPNPILLGADLAARIQNEHARHTATITNWYQRLE
;
A
#
# COMPACT_ATOMS: atom_id res chain seq x y z
N MET A 1 4.55 -10.14 14.42
CA MET A 1 5.37 -9.52 15.49
C MET A 1 6.44 -10.50 15.92
N ILE A 2 7.71 -10.09 15.98
CA ILE A 2 8.80 -10.93 16.48
C ILE A 2 9.32 -10.31 17.78
N GLN A 3 9.46 -11.13 18.82
CA GLN A 3 10.12 -10.75 20.07
C GLN A 3 11.63 -10.89 19.89
N LEU A 4 12.38 -9.85 20.22
CA LEU A 4 13.83 -9.86 20.21
C LEU A 4 14.38 -10.11 21.62
N ASP A 5 15.63 -10.54 21.68
CA ASP A 5 16.37 -10.60 22.95
C ASP A 5 16.39 -9.22 23.62
N GLY A 6 16.06 -9.18 24.91
CA GLY A 6 15.92 -7.93 25.66
C GLY A 6 14.50 -7.34 25.69
N GLY A 7 13.49 -8.06 25.18
CA GLY A 7 12.07 -7.70 25.33
C GLY A 7 11.55 -6.65 24.34
N ALA A 8 12.36 -6.28 23.34
CA ALA A 8 11.91 -5.42 22.25
C ALA A 8 11.03 -6.21 21.27
N THR A 9 10.12 -5.50 20.59
CA THR A 9 9.25 -6.09 19.56
C THR A 9 9.50 -5.49 18.19
N VAL A 10 9.57 -6.33 17.17
CA VAL A 10 9.60 -5.91 15.77
C VAL A 10 8.26 -6.19 15.12
N ARG A 11 7.77 -5.20 14.39
CA ARG A 11 6.54 -5.25 13.62
C ARG A 11 6.88 -5.12 12.15
N PHE A 12 6.13 -5.81 11.31
CA PHE A 12 6.35 -5.85 9.87
C PHE A 12 5.26 -5.07 9.17
N ALA A 13 5.64 -4.37 8.11
CA ALA A 13 4.73 -3.69 7.22
C ALA A 13 5.13 -4.00 5.78
N ALA A 14 4.15 -4.00 4.87
CA ALA A 14 4.42 -4.11 3.46
C ALA A 14 4.35 -2.72 2.81
N PHE A 15 5.05 -2.54 1.69
CA PHE A 15 5.12 -1.30 0.95
C PHE A 15 4.94 -1.56 -0.54
N THR A 16 4.17 -0.71 -1.23
CA THR A 16 4.01 -0.78 -2.67
C THR A 16 3.71 0.58 -3.29
N THR A 17 4.15 0.75 -4.53
CA THR A 17 3.79 1.84 -5.45
C THR A 17 2.88 1.33 -6.59
N VAL A 18 2.43 0.07 -6.51
CA VAL A 18 1.66 -0.61 -7.55
C VAL A 18 2.43 -0.61 -8.88
N ALA A 19 3.68 -1.08 -8.84
CA ALA A 19 4.52 -1.17 -10.03
C ALA A 19 4.09 -2.35 -10.92
N ARG A 20 4.02 -2.12 -12.23
CA ARG A 20 3.96 -3.21 -13.21
C ARG A 20 5.32 -3.86 -13.34
N SER A 21 5.39 -5.19 -13.29
CA SER A 21 6.58 -5.89 -13.73
C SER A 21 6.71 -5.75 -15.25
N VAL A 22 7.92 -5.48 -15.74
CA VAL A 22 8.20 -5.40 -17.17
C VAL A 22 7.85 -6.74 -17.82
N GLY A 23 6.92 -6.74 -18.78
CA GLY A 23 6.46 -7.95 -19.47
C GLY A 23 5.15 -8.54 -18.95
N GLU A 24 4.59 -8.03 -17.86
CA GLU A 24 3.25 -8.43 -17.40
C GLU A 24 2.17 -7.62 -18.13
N ALA A 25 1.41 -8.30 -18.97
CA ALA A 25 0.19 -7.79 -19.61
C ALA A 25 -1.03 -7.93 -18.68
N THR A 26 -0.90 -7.59 -17.40
CA THR A 26 -2.03 -7.53 -16.45
C THR A 26 -2.77 -6.21 -16.64
N ASN A 27 -4.10 -6.24 -16.77
CA ASN A 27 -4.86 -5.00 -16.85
C ASN A 27 -4.93 -4.33 -15.45
N ALA A 28 -5.36 -3.07 -15.38
CA ALA A 28 -5.42 -2.34 -14.11
C ALA A 28 -6.37 -2.99 -13.08
N ALA A 29 -7.44 -3.66 -13.51
CA ALA A 29 -8.36 -4.33 -12.61
C ALA A 29 -7.70 -5.55 -11.95
N ASP A 30 -6.98 -6.38 -12.72
CA ASP A 30 -6.26 -7.53 -12.18
C ASP A 30 -5.20 -7.10 -11.15
N MET A 31 -4.51 -5.98 -11.40
CA MET A 31 -3.54 -5.43 -10.47
C MET A 31 -4.18 -5.00 -9.15
N LEU A 32 -5.33 -4.34 -9.22
CA LEU A 32 -6.09 -3.93 -8.04
C LEU A 32 -6.61 -5.15 -7.26
N ASP A 33 -7.12 -6.16 -7.96
CA ASP A 33 -7.58 -7.42 -7.33
C ASP A 33 -6.45 -8.16 -6.63
N ASN A 34 -5.28 -8.25 -7.27
CA ASN A 34 -4.08 -8.81 -6.64
C ASN A 34 -3.66 -8.02 -5.40
N LEU A 35 -3.66 -6.69 -5.46
CA LEU A 35 -3.31 -5.87 -4.32
C LEU A 35 -4.30 -6.02 -3.15
N ARG A 36 -5.60 -6.11 -3.45
CA ARG A 36 -6.64 -6.39 -2.44
C ARG A 36 -6.40 -7.72 -1.77
N GLN A 37 -6.10 -8.77 -2.54
CA GLN A 37 -5.77 -10.10 -1.99
C GLN A 37 -4.51 -10.05 -1.13
N GLN A 38 -3.45 -9.37 -1.58
CA GLN A 38 -2.23 -9.18 -0.79
C GLN A 38 -2.47 -8.42 0.50
N THR A 39 -3.39 -7.44 0.50
CA THR A 39 -3.76 -6.66 1.68
C THR A 39 -4.44 -7.54 2.74
N VAL A 40 -5.41 -8.36 2.33
CA VAL A 40 -6.08 -9.32 3.22
C VAL A 40 -5.07 -10.33 3.75
N LEU A 41 -4.22 -10.88 2.88
CA LEU A 41 -3.18 -11.83 3.28
C LEU A 41 -2.17 -11.21 4.26
N ALA A 42 -1.76 -9.96 4.06
CA ALA A 42 -0.88 -9.25 4.97
C ALA A 42 -1.50 -9.11 6.36
N GLU A 43 -2.80 -8.79 6.44
CA GLU A 43 -3.54 -8.78 7.71
C GLU A 43 -3.55 -10.17 8.37
N GLU A 44 -3.90 -11.22 7.63
CA GLU A 44 -3.93 -12.61 8.13
C GLU A 44 -2.57 -13.07 8.66
N LEU A 45 -1.48 -12.61 8.03
CA LEU A 45 -0.09 -12.89 8.44
C LEU A 45 0.39 -12.00 9.60
N GLY A 46 -0.43 -11.06 10.09
CA GLY A 46 -0.11 -10.18 11.20
C GLY A 46 0.87 -9.06 10.84
N PHE A 47 0.89 -8.63 9.57
CA PHE A 47 1.52 -7.37 9.20
C PHE A 47 0.73 -6.23 9.82
N GLU A 48 1.47 -5.28 10.36
CA GLU A 48 0.89 -4.15 11.03
C GLU A 48 0.46 -3.06 10.04
N ALA A 49 1.00 -2.97 8.84
CA ALA A 49 0.59 -1.92 7.92
C ALA A 49 0.82 -2.27 6.45
N MET A 50 0.02 -1.63 5.60
CA MET A 50 0.24 -1.48 4.17
C MET A 50 0.59 -0.02 3.86
N TRP A 51 1.79 0.21 3.34
CA TRP A 51 2.26 1.52 2.93
C TRP A 51 2.10 1.70 1.41
N LEU A 52 1.53 2.84 1.03
CA LEU A 52 1.22 3.17 -0.35
C LEU A 52 2.04 4.38 -0.81
N GLY A 53 2.89 4.21 -1.82
CA GLY A 53 3.67 5.30 -2.41
C GLY A 53 2.92 5.99 -3.56
N GLU A 54 2.83 7.32 -3.52
CA GLU A 54 2.27 8.09 -4.63
C GLU A 54 3.25 8.18 -5.81
N ASN A 55 2.76 7.89 -7.01
CA ASN A 55 3.53 8.01 -8.25
C ASN A 55 2.65 8.43 -9.43
N HIS A 56 3.17 9.35 -10.26
CA HIS A 56 2.48 9.88 -11.43
C HIS A 56 3.32 9.69 -12.69
N PHE A 57 2.66 9.51 -13.84
CA PHE A 57 3.27 9.50 -15.18
C PHE A 57 4.20 8.31 -15.51
N GLY A 58 3.88 7.10 -15.04
CA GLY A 58 4.60 5.87 -15.44
C GLY A 58 4.67 5.63 -16.97
N PRO A 59 5.72 4.92 -17.49
CA PRO A 59 6.67 4.04 -16.79
C PRO A 59 8.12 4.61 -16.70
N TYR A 60 8.28 5.90 -16.33
CA TYR A 60 9.57 6.47 -15.92
C TYR A 60 9.65 6.69 -14.40
N GLY A 61 9.18 5.73 -13.61
CA GLY A 61 9.22 5.86 -12.16
C GLY A 61 8.39 4.84 -11.38
N VAL A 62 8.68 3.54 -11.52
CA VAL A 62 8.37 2.50 -10.52
C VAL A 62 6.95 2.42 -9.90
N GLY A 63 5.87 2.93 -10.49
CA GLY A 63 4.52 2.76 -9.91
C GLY A 63 3.35 3.33 -10.70
N ASP A 64 2.18 2.68 -10.61
CA ASP A 64 0.91 3.12 -11.17
C ASP A 64 -0.07 3.50 -10.05
N LEU A 65 0.33 4.42 -9.16
CA LEU A 65 -0.47 4.85 -8.01
C LEU A 65 -0.52 6.39 -7.86
N PRO A 66 -1.33 7.09 -8.66
CA PRO A 66 -1.39 8.57 -8.63
C PRO A 66 -2.16 9.13 -7.44
N ASN A 67 -2.98 8.31 -6.77
CA ASN A 67 -3.76 8.75 -5.63
C ASN A 67 -3.82 7.62 -4.58
N PRO A 68 -2.88 7.60 -3.61
CA PRO A 68 -2.84 6.56 -2.59
C PRO A 68 -4.00 6.68 -1.58
N ILE A 69 -4.69 7.83 -1.49
CA ILE A 69 -5.82 8.03 -0.56
C ILE A 69 -7.01 7.18 -1.01
N LEU A 70 -7.38 7.25 -2.30
CA LEU A 70 -8.50 6.47 -2.83
C LEU A 70 -8.24 4.96 -2.74
N LEU A 71 -7.03 4.55 -3.09
CA LEU A 71 -6.66 3.13 -2.98
C LEU A 71 -6.61 2.68 -1.52
N GLY A 72 -6.05 3.49 -0.63
CA GLY A 72 -6.03 3.23 0.81
C GLY A 72 -7.44 3.03 1.38
N ALA A 73 -8.42 3.81 0.92
CA ALA A 73 -9.82 3.64 1.31
C ALA A 73 -10.42 2.30 0.83
N ASP A 74 -10.17 1.88 -0.42
CA ASP A 74 -10.61 0.57 -0.93
C ASP A 74 -9.96 -0.59 -0.17
N LEU A 75 -8.68 -0.48 0.17
CA LEU A 75 -7.97 -1.50 0.95
C LEU A 75 -8.47 -1.56 2.40
N ALA A 76 -8.66 -0.41 3.04
CA ALA A 76 -9.16 -0.31 4.41
C ALA A 76 -10.56 -0.93 4.57
N ALA A 77 -11.41 -0.84 3.55
CA ALA A 77 -12.75 -1.44 3.55
C ALA A 77 -12.76 -2.98 3.58
N ARG A 78 -11.60 -3.63 3.42
CA ARG A 78 -11.47 -5.08 3.26
C ARG A 78 -10.80 -5.79 4.43
N ILE A 79 -10.24 -5.01 5.35
CA ILE A 79 -9.55 -5.49 6.55
C ILE A 79 -10.31 -5.06 7.79
N GLN A 80 -10.18 -5.81 8.88
CA GLN A 80 -10.84 -5.51 10.14
C GLN A 80 -9.97 -4.65 11.06
N ASN A 81 -8.66 -4.74 10.90
CA ASN A 81 -7.71 -3.93 11.64
C ASN A 81 -7.51 -2.57 10.97
N GLU A 82 -7.55 -1.52 11.79
CA GLU A 82 -7.45 -0.10 11.44
C GLU A 82 -6.10 0.37 10.87
N HIS A 83 -5.26 -0.54 10.37
CA HIS A 83 -3.85 -0.28 10.14
C HIS A 83 -3.42 -0.08 8.68
N ALA A 84 -4.33 0.29 7.78
CA ALA A 84 -3.95 0.92 6.50
C ALA A 84 -3.35 2.32 6.78
N ARG A 85 -2.14 2.36 7.36
CA ARG A 85 -1.55 3.52 8.02
C ARG A 85 -0.24 3.92 7.38
N HIS A 86 -0.29 4.25 6.10
CA HIS A 86 0.24 5.52 5.60
C HIS A 86 0.34 5.51 4.08
N THR A 87 -0.09 6.62 3.54
CA THR A 87 0.13 7.01 2.16
C THR A 87 1.30 7.99 2.15
N ALA A 88 2.36 7.69 1.39
CA ALA A 88 3.37 8.70 1.10
C ALA A 88 2.79 9.65 0.05
N THR A 89 1.93 10.55 0.51
CA THR A 89 1.20 11.50 -0.32
C THR A 89 2.08 12.71 -0.60
N ILE A 90 2.13 13.13 -1.87
CA ILE A 90 2.88 14.32 -2.29
C ILE A 90 2.01 15.54 -1.98
N THR A 91 2.02 15.97 -0.72
CA THR A 91 1.05 16.92 -0.15
C THR A 91 0.99 18.27 -0.85
N ASN A 92 2.08 18.72 -1.49
CA ASN A 92 2.11 19.97 -2.26
C ASN A 92 1.25 19.92 -3.53
N TRP A 93 0.69 18.77 -3.91
CA TRP A 93 -0.19 18.61 -5.06
C TRP A 93 -1.68 18.56 -4.67
N TYR A 94 -1.99 18.59 -3.38
CA TYR A 94 -3.35 18.56 -2.86
C TYR A 94 -3.75 19.93 -2.34
N GLN A 95 -5.02 20.27 -2.47
CA GLN A 95 -5.56 21.45 -1.82
C GLN A 95 -5.43 21.28 -0.31
N ARG A 96 -4.79 22.25 0.36
CA ARG A 96 -4.85 22.37 1.81
C ARG A 96 -6.21 22.95 2.18
N LEU A 97 -6.94 22.27 3.06
CA LEU A 97 -8.12 22.85 3.70
C LEU A 97 -7.62 23.79 4.80
N GLU A 98 -8.07 25.03 4.77
CA GLU A 98 -7.80 26.09 5.74
C GLU A 98 -9.11 26.57 6.38
#